data_AF-A0A5C7ZFZ0-F1
#
_entry.id   AF-A0A5C7ZFZ0-F1
#
_cell.length_a   1.000
_cell.length_b   1.000
_cell.length_c   1.000
_cell.angle_alpha   90.00
_cell.angle_beta   90.00
_cell.angle_gamma   90.00
#
_symmetry.space_group_name_H-M   'P 1'
#
loop_
_entity.id
_entity.type
_entity.pdbx_description
1 polymer ?
#
loop_
_entity_poly.entity_id
_entity_poly.type
_entity_poly.pdbx_seq_one_letter_code
_entity_poly.pdbx_strand_id
1 'polypeptide(L)'
;MLLACGQAGAQTAALDLAHFLPATSRAQATSPADSPAAGFANARVAVNPAAAGATPVGERMCIACHQLESDHFTHTFHALGLHAASKTDASIPVCETCHGAGSLHAQDPTSQGLIIGFTKTSGTPIAVQTATCLACHEGGPRDHWSGSVHQRNQLSCSDCHNPMAKFSGEGLLARSSINDTCAQCHKDVLVQFHRRSHMPLPEGQMSCVDCHNPHGSTTSPLLKTNTVNETCYQCHAEKRGPFLFEHAPVRENCLNCHTPHGSNQHALLVTPLPFLCQQCHSSTRHPNDLQTPQSLISGAHPDERLIGRACITCHANIHGSNAPSGPRFHE
;
A
#
# COMPACT_ATOMS: atom_id res chain seq x y z
N MET A 1 -24.24 28.90 70.24
CA MET A 1 -24.38 27.67 71.05
C MET A 1 -23.79 26.54 70.22
N LEU A 2 -22.73 25.90 70.73
CA LEU A 2 -21.90 24.92 70.02
C LEU A 2 -22.71 23.71 69.53
N LEU A 3 -22.33 23.14 68.37
CA LEU A 3 -21.89 21.74 68.24
C LEU A 3 -21.57 21.39 66.78
N ALA A 4 -20.38 20.80 66.59
CA ALA A 4 -19.86 20.25 65.33
C ALA A 4 -20.43 18.85 65.05
N CYS A 5 -20.41 18.42 63.78
CA CYS A 5 -19.62 17.27 63.27
C CYS A 5 -20.09 16.84 61.86
N GLY A 6 -19.17 16.32 61.03
CA GLY A 6 -19.51 15.37 59.95
C GLY A 6 -18.99 15.71 58.55
N GLN A 7 -17.75 15.31 58.24
CA GLN A 7 -17.28 15.16 56.85
C GLN A 7 -17.92 13.92 56.22
N ALA A 8 -18.47 14.05 55.00
CA ALA A 8 -18.90 12.93 54.17
C ALA A 8 -18.24 13.02 52.79
N GLY A 9 -17.34 12.08 52.51
CA GLY A 9 -16.72 11.90 51.20
C GLY A 9 -17.69 11.26 50.21
N ALA A 10 -17.78 11.83 49.02
CA ALA A 10 -18.51 11.25 47.90
C ALA A 10 -17.65 10.21 47.19
N GLN A 11 -18.05 8.94 47.27
CA GLN A 11 -17.48 7.87 46.46
C GLN A 11 -18.23 7.82 45.12
N THR A 12 -17.54 8.16 44.02
CA THR A 12 -18.01 7.85 42.66
C THR A 12 -17.59 6.43 42.31
N ALA A 13 -18.55 5.51 42.24
CA ALA A 13 -18.33 4.16 41.74
C ALA A 13 -17.98 4.21 40.24
N ALA A 14 -16.76 3.81 39.89
CA ALA A 14 -16.38 3.53 38.51
C ALA A 14 -16.99 2.18 38.10
N LEU A 15 -17.79 2.17 37.04
CA LEU A 15 -18.33 0.95 36.44
C LEU A 15 -17.20 0.17 35.76
N ASP A 16 -16.94 -1.02 36.27
CA ASP A 16 -15.90 -1.95 35.83
C ASP A 16 -16.36 -2.68 34.56
N LEU A 17 -15.82 -2.29 33.39
CA LEU A 17 -16.15 -2.85 32.06
C LEU A 17 -15.68 -4.31 31.87
N ALA A 18 -15.04 -4.92 32.87
CA ALA A 18 -14.46 -6.26 32.76
C ALA A 18 -15.50 -7.41 32.66
N HIS A 19 -16.79 -7.15 32.88
CA HIS A 19 -17.83 -8.20 32.93
C HIS A 19 -18.48 -8.58 31.58
N PHE A 20 -18.10 -7.96 30.46
CA PHE A 20 -18.75 -8.17 29.15
C PHE A 20 -17.92 -8.90 28.08
N LEU A 21 -16.77 -9.48 28.43
CA LEU A 21 -15.96 -10.26 27.47
C LEU A 21 -16.11 -11.78 27.71
N PRO A 22 -16.38 -12.58 26.66
CA PRO A 22 -16.56 -14.03 26.79
C PRO A 22 -15.22 -14.72 27.10
N ALA A 23 -15.29 -15.77 27.94
CA ALA A 23 -14.14 -16.56 28.35
C ALA A 23 -13.64 -17.46 27.20
N THR A 24 -12.72 -16.98 26.38
CA THR A 24 -11.94 -17.83 25.47
C THR A 24 -10.60 -18.19 26.11
N SER A 25 -10.42 -19.50 26.33
CA SER A 25 -9.18 -20.24 26.60
C SER A 25 -7.93 -19.42 26.98
N ARG A 26 -7.66 -19.37 28.27
CA ARG A 26 -6.36 -18.94 28.83
C ARG A 26 -5.32 -20.02 28.53
N ALA A 27 -4.80 -20.03 27.30
CA ALA A 27 -3.52 -20.68 27.03
C ALA A 27 -2.46 -19.92 27.83
N GLN A 28 -1.65 -20.65 28.61
CA GLN A 28 -0.51 -20.08 29.31
C GLN A 28 0.41 -19.41 28.27
N ALA A 29 0.38 -18.08 28.23
CA ALA A 29 1.39 -17.32 27.54
C ALA A 29 2.71 -17.55 28.28
N THR A 30 3.57 -18.38 27.71
CA THR A 30 4.99 -18.38 28.06
C THR A 30 5.51 -16.97 27.81
N SER A 31 6.20 -16.41 28.81
CA SER A 31 6.83 -15.09 28.73
C SER A 31 7.62 -14.94 27.42
N PRO A 32 7.56 -13.81 26.69
CA PRO A 32 8.25 -13.64 25.41
C PRO A 32 9.79 -13.57 25.52
N ALA A 33 10.35 -13.71 26.72
CA ALA A 33 11.74 -13.39 27.02
C ALA A 33 12.75 -14.42 26.48
N ASP A 34 12.32 -15.65 26.16
CA ASP A 34 13.24 -16.76 25.83
C ASP A 34 13.07 -17.31 24.40
N SER A 35 12.23 -16.70 23.56
CA SER A 35 12.17 -17.09 22.16
C SER A 35 13.26 -16.35 21.38
N PRO A 36 14.24 -17.05 20.78
CA PRO A 36 15.20 -16.40 19.89
C PRO A 36 14.40 -15.67 18.81
N ALA A 37 14.86 -14.48 18.43
CA ALA A 37 14.27 -13.73 17.32
C ALA A 37 14.47 -14.53 16.03
N ALA A 38 13.62 -15.54 15.79
CA ALA A 38 13.86 -16.62 14.83
C ALA A 38 14.03 -16.10 13.40
N GLY A 39 13.39 -14.97 13.07
CA GLY A 39 13.55 -14.28 11.78
C GLY A 39 14.91 -13.62 11.56
N PHE A 40 15.70 -13.41 12.62
CA PHE A 40 17.03 -12.78 12.58
C PHE A 40 18.16 -13.73 12.96
N ALA A 41 17.85 -14.96 13.40
CA ALA A 41 18.85 -15.94 13.86
C ALA A 41 19.87 -16.32 12.78
N ASN A 42 19.53 -16.17 11.50
CA ASN A 42 20.41 -16.47 10.36
C ASN A 42 20.96 -15.20 9.69
N ALA A 43 20.93 -14.05 10.38
CA ALA A 43 21.55 -12.84 9.88
C ALA A 43 23.08 -13.01 9.85
N ARG A 44 23.70 -12.60 8.74
CA ARG A 44 25.13 -12.72 8.49
C ARG A 44 25.64 -11.44 7.86
N VAL A 45 26.95 -11.23 7.92
CA VAL A 45 27.60 -10.08 7.28
C VAL A 45 27.25 -10.04 5.80
N ALA A 46 26.75 -8.91 5.32
CA ALA A 46 26.42 -8.75 3.91
C ALA A 46 27.69 -8.84 3.04
N VAL A 47 27.56 -9.49 1.89
CA VAL A 47 28.65 -9.61 0.92
C VAL A 47 28.79 -8.28 0.17
N ASN A 48 29.92 -7.59 0.37
CA ASN A 48 30.28 -6.39 -0.39
C ASN A 48 31.41 -6.72 -1.40
N PRO A 49 31.11 -6.87 -2.70
CA PRO A 49 32.13 -7.16 -3.71
C PRO A 49 33.22 -6.08 -3.82
N ALA A 50 32.89 -4.82 -3.52
CA ALA A 50 33.86 -3.72 -3.57
C ALA A 50 34.86 -3.74 -2.40
N ALA A 51 34.62 -4.56 -1.37
CA ALA A 51 35.45 -4.68 -0.18
C ALA A 51 35.73 -6.14 0.19
N ALA A 52 36.09 -6.98 -0.81
CA ALA A 52 36.25 -8.44 -0.63
C ALA A 52 37.29 -8.86 0.43
N GLY A 53 38.23 -7.98 0.80
CA GLY A 53 39.23 -8.23 1.86
C GLY A 53 38.84 -7.69 3.24
N ALA A 54 37.66 -7.08 3.38
CA ALA A 54 37.21 -6.54 4.66
C ALA A 54 36.81 -7.67 5.63
N THR A 55 37.05 -7.42 6.91
CA THR A 55 36.73 -8.29 8.03
C THR A 55 35.73 -7.59 8.97
N PRO A 56 34.87 -8.35 9.66
CA PRO A 56 33.91 -7.75 10.58
C PRO A 56 34.63 -7.07 11.75
N VAL A 57 34.16 -5.88 12.14
CA VAL A 57 34.73 -5.10 13.26
C VAL A 57 33.78 -4.96 14.45
N GLY A 58 32.50 -5.35 14.27
CA GLY A 58 31.47 -5.27 15.30
C GLY A 58 30.88 -3.87 15.46
N GLU A 59 29.64 -3.85 15.95
CA GLU A 59 28.81 -2.64 16.04
C GLU A 59 29.44 -1.52 16.89
N ARG A 60 30.12 -1.86 17.99
CA ARG A 60 30.72 -0.85 18.88
C ARG A 60 31.74 0.04 18.16
N MET A 61 32.46 -0.51 17.18
CA MET A 61 33.39 0.27 16.36
C MET A 61 32.64 1.28 15.48
N CYS A 62 31.52 0.86 14.89
CA CYS A 62 30.69 1.72 14.05
C CYS A 62 30.10 2.88 14.85
N ILE A 63 29.52 2.59 16.03
CA ILE A 63 28.85 3.59 16.88
C ILE A 63 29.82 4.67 17.40
N ALA A 64 31.09 4.32 17.60
CA ALA A 64 32.10 5.29 18.04
C ALA A 64 32.26 6.48 17.06
N CYS A 65 31.95 6.29 15.78
CA CYS A 65 31.93 7.36 14.77
C CYS A 65 30.51 7.75 14.31
N HIS A 66 29.56 6.80 14.30
CA HIS A 66 28.21 6.93 13.74
C HIS A 66 27.11 6.89 14.81
N GLN A 67 27.30 7.65 15.89
CA GLN A 67 26.34 7.69 17.00
C GLN A 67 24.95 8.18 16.54
N LEU A 68 24.90 9.18 15.67
CA LEU A 68 23.65 9.74 15.17
C LEU A 68 22.84 8.71 14.36
N GLU A 69 23.51 7.98 13.46
CA GLU A 69 22.86 6.93 12.68
C GLU A 69 22.38 5.79 13.58
N SER A 70 23.16 5.43 14.59
CA SER A 70 22.78 4.44 15.60
C SER A 70 21.52 4.88 16.36
N ASP A 71 21.47 6.14 16.82
CA ASP A 71 20.33 6.69 17.56
C ASP A 71 19.05 6.58 16.74
N HIS A 72 19.09 6.95 15.46
CA HIS A 72 17.95 6.79 14.56
C HIS A 72 17.56 5.32 14.36
N PHE A 73 18.55 4.44 14.17
CA PHE A 73 18.33 3.03 13.91
C PHE A 73 17.67 2.31 15.09
N THR A 74 18.03 2.67 16.34
CA THR A 74 17.54 2.00 17.56
C THR A 74 16.02 1.93 17.69
N HIS A 75 15.29 2.80 17.00
CA HIS A 75 13.83 2.86 17.01
C HIS A 75 13.15 2.00 15.94
N THR A 76 13.90 1.19 15.21
CA THR A 76 13.40 0.35 14.12
C THR A 76 13.22 -1.10 14.55
N PHE A 77 12.34 -1.84 13.85
CA PHE A 77 12.18 -3.28 14.07
C PHE A 77 13.45 -4.08 13.71
N HIS A 78 14.24 -3.60 12.74
CA HIS A 78 15.52 -4.22 12.40
C HIS A 78 16.50 -4.13 13.58
N ALA A 79 16.62 -2.97 14.22
CA ALA A 79 17.46 -2.82 15.41
C ALA A 79 17.00 -3.75 16.53
N LEU A 80 15.70 -3.72 16.86
CA LEU A 80 15.14 -4.60 17.89
C LEU A 80 15.44 -6.08 17.63
N GLY A 81 15.19 -6.54 16.41
CA GLY A 81 15.40 -7.93 16.01
C GLY A 81 16.86 -8.35 15.99
N LEU A 82 17.73 -7.56 15.36
CA LEU A 82 19.16 -7.83 15.27
C LEU A 82 19.85 -7.76 16.63
N HIS A 83 19.52 -6.77 17.47
CA HIS A 83 20.07 -6.69 18.83
C HIS A 83 19.59 -7.83 19.71
N ALA A 84 18.32 -8.26 19.58
CA ALA A 84 17.82 -9.44 20.30
C ALA A 84 18.56 -10.71 19.87
N ALA A 85 18.76 -10.91 18.57
CA ALA A 85 19.49 -12.06 18.04
C ALA A 85 20.97 -12.02 18.44
N SER A 86 21.63 -10.87 18.35
CA SER A 86 23.02 -10.67 18.74
C SER A 86 23.28 -10.92 20.24
N LYS A 87 22.29 -10.63 21.11
CA LYS A 87 22.36 -10.98 22.53
C LYS A 87 22.36 -12.47 22.78
N THR A 88 21.67 -13.25 21.94
CA THR A 88 21.62 -14.72 22.05
C THR A 88 22.81 -15.39 21.37
N ASP A 89 23.29 -14.82 20.25
CA ASP A 89 24.44 -15.29 19.50
C ASP A 89 25.28 -14.08 19.08
N ALA A 90 26.40 -13.89 19.76
CA ALA A 90 27.30 -12.76 19.55
C ALA A 90 27.95 -12.75 18.15
N SER A 91 27.84 -13.83 17.37
CA SER A 91 28.31 -13.86 15.99
C SER A 91 27.37 -13.14 15.02
N ILE A 92 26.12 -12.88 15.42
CA ILE A 92 25.14 -12.16 14.59
C ILE A 92 25.53 -10.68 14.51
N PRO A 93 25.88 -10.17 13.31
CA PRO A 93 26.26 -8.78 13.15
C PRO A 93 25.02 -7.89 13.14
N VAL A 94 25.14 -6.68 13.66
CA VAL A 94 24.04 -5.70 13.63
C VAL A 94 24.18 -4.81 12.40
N CYS A 95 25.09 -3.83 12.43
CA CYS A 95 25.32 -2.91 11.31
C CYS A 95 25.80 -3.66 10.05
N GLU A 96 26.73 -4.59 10.25
CA GLU A 96 27.41 -5.32 9.18
C GLU A 96 26.49 -6.33 8.48
N THR A 97 25.30 -6.63 9.04
CA THR A 97 24.25 -7.42 8.36
C THR A 97 23.76 -6.74 7.09
N CYS A 98 23.72 -5.40 7.06
CA CYS A 98 23.29 -4.64 5.88
C CYS A 98 24.47 -3.95 5.19
N HIS A 99 25.44 -3.49 5.97
CA HIS A 99 26.53 -2.64 5.48
C HIS A 99 27.77 -3.42 5.03
N GLY A 100 27.82 -4.71 5.33
CA GLY A 100 29.00 -5.56 5.09
C GLY A 100 30.11 -5.32 6.12
N ALA A 101 31.22 -6.03 5.96
CA ALA A 101 32.37 -5.97 6.85
C ALA A 101 33.04 -4.59 6.85
N GLY A 102 33.29 -4.02 8.03
CA GLY A 102 33.71 -2.62 8.17
C GLY A 102 35.21 -2.34 8.26
N SER A 103 36.09 -3.35 8.30
CA SER A 103 37.51 -3.10 8.64
C SER A 103 38.27 -2.20 7.67
N LEU A 104 37.98 -2.26 6.37
CA LEU A 104 38.61 -1.38 5.38
C LEU A 104 38.07 0.05 5.48
N HIS A 105 36.75 0.20 5.68
CA HIS A 105 36.13 1.51 5.88
C HIS A 105 36.62 2.20 7.16
N ALA A 106 36.83 1.44 8.24
CA ALA A 106 37.38 1.99 9.48
C ALA A 106 38.81 2.52 9.31
N GLN A 107 39.58 2.02 8.34
CA GLN A 107 40.94 2.48 8.03
C GLN A 107 40.92 3.69 7.09
N ASP A 108 39.98 3.73 6.14
CA ASP A 108 39.85 4.80 5.14
C ASP A 108 38.37 5.22 4.98
N PRO A 109 37.83 6.01 5.91
CA PRO A 109 36.39 6.29 5.98
C PRO A 109 35.88 7.19 4.84
N THR A 110 36.78 7.87 4.10
CA THR A 110 36.41 8.77 3.01
C THR A 110 36.29 8.05 1.67
N SER A 111 36.83 6.84 1.56
CA SER A 111 36.78 6.04 0.35
C SER A 111 35.40 5.41 0.14
N GLN A 112 34.80 5.68 -1.02
CA GLN A 112 33.46 5.21 -1.36
C GLN A 112 33.44 3.71 -1.67
N GLY A 113 32.30 3.05 -1.39
CA GLY A 113 32.08 1.64 -1.70
C GLY A 113 32.70 0.64 -0.72
N LEU A 114 33.51 1.08 0.25
CA LEU A 114 34.04 0.19 1.30
C LEU A 114 32.96 -0.37 2.25
N ILE A 115 31.80 0.29 2.29
CA ILE A 115 30.56 -0.16 2.93
C ILE A 115 29.44 -0.21 1.87
N ILE A 116 28.50 -1.13 2.03
CA ILE A 116 27.23 -1.13 1.28
C ILE A 116 26.40 0.06 1.74
N GLY A 117 26.29 1.09 0.92
CA GLY A 117 25.39 2.21 1.13
C GLY A 117 24.09 2.04 0.34
N PHE A 118 23.00 2.54 0.90
CA PHE A 118 21.65 2.41 0.33
C PHE A 118 21.15 3.71 -0.32
N THR A 119 22.03 4.70 -0.47
CA THR A 119 21.76 5.95 -1.17
C THR A 119 22.32 5.90 -2.59
N LYS A 120 21.74 6.69 -3.50
CA LYS A 120 22.20 6.78 -4.90
C LYS A 120 23.65 7.30 -5.02
N THR A 121 24.13 8.04 -4.03
CA THR A 121 25.47 8.64 -4.01
C THR A 121 26.54 7.75 -3.35
N SER A 122 26.14 6.63 -2.75
CA SER A 122 27.07 5.73 -2.03
C SER A 122 28.06 4.99 -2.93
N GLY A 123 27.78 4.91 -4.24
CA GLY A 123 28.57 4.14 -5.20
C GLY A 123 28.29 2.63 -5.17
N THR A 124 27.48 2.14 -4.23
CA THR A 124 27.09 0.73 -4.19
C THR A 124 26.10 0.40 -5.32
N PRO A 125 26.38 -0.59 -6.19
CA PRO A 125 25.45 -0.97 -7.24
C PRO A 125 24.07 -1.39 -6.70
N ILE A 126 22.99 -0.99 -7.37
CA ILE A 126 21.60 -1.30 -6.94
C ILE A 126 21.36 -2.80 -6.81
N ALA A 127 22.00 -3.62 -7.65
CA ALA A 127 21.94 -5.07 -7.55
C ALA A 127 22.49 -5.58 -6.19
N VAL A 128 23.56 -4.97 -5.66
CA VAL A 128 24.12 -5.32 -4.35
C VAL A 128 23.21 -4.83 -3.22
N GLN A 129 22.66 -3.61 -3.34
CA GLN A 129 21.71 -3.07 -2.36
C GLN A 129 20.48 -3.97 -2.22
N THR A 130 19.84 -4.30 -3.36
CA THR A 130 18.63 -5.13 -3.40
C THR A 130 18.90 -6.57 -2.97
N ALA A 131 20.03 -7.16 -3.39
CA ALA A 131 20.43 -8.51 -2.95
C ALA A 131 20.60 -8.59 -1.43
N THR A 132 21.11 -7.54 -0.79
CA THR A 132 21.25 -7.48 0.67
C THR A 132 19.91 -7.61 1.37
N CYS A 133 18.87 -6.92 0.88
CA CYS A 133 17.52 -7.03 1.43
C CYS A 133 16.90 -8.40 1.12
N LEU A 134 17.04 -8.87 -0.12
CA LEU A 134 16.44 -10.13 -0.57
C LEU A 134 17.08 -11.36 0.08
N ALA A 135 18.31 -11.27 0.58
CA ALA A 135 18.95 -12.33 1.36
C ALA A 135 18.15 -12.78 2.60
N CYS A 136 17.21 -11.94 3.08
CA CYS A 136 16.26 -12.25 4.15
C CYS A 136 14.79 -12.04 3.74
N HIS A 137 14.50 -11.11 2.83
CA HIS A 137 13.13 -10.75 2.42
C HIS A 137 12.68 -11.37 1.09
N GLU A 138 13.40 -12.34 0.53
CA GLU A 138 12.91 -13.10 -0.61
C GLU A 138 11.57 -13.78 -0.31
N GLY A 139 10.72 -13.93 -1.33
CA GLY A 139 9.44 -14.61 -1.18
C GLY A 139 8.21 -13.72 -1.07
N GLY A 140 7.05 -14.33 -1.27
CA GLY A 140 5.74 -13.76 -1.00
C GLY A 140 5.45 -12.59 -1.96
N PRO A 141 5.08 -11.40 -1.45
CA PRO A 141 4.82 -10.25 -2.33
C PRO A 141 5.99 -9.87 -3.24
N ARG A 142 7.21 -10.33 -2.99
CA ARG A 142 8.42 -10.00 -3.77
C ARG A 142 8.80 -11.07 -4.80
N ASP A 143 8.02 -12.13 -4.97
CA ASP A 143 8.29 -13.21 -5.94
C ASP A 143 8.47 -12.69 -7.37
N HIS A 144 7.81 -11.58 -7.70
CA HIS A 144 7.88 -10.94 -9.01
C HIS A 144 8.79 -9.71 -9.05
N TRP A 145 9.67 -9.52 -8.06
CA TRP A 145 10.62 -8.39 -8.02
C TRP A 145 11.56 -8.40 -9.21
N SER A 146 12.18 -9.56 -9.45
CA SER A 146 13.05 -9.77 -10.60
C SER A 146 12.26 -9.60 -11.89
N GLY A 147 12.61 -8.58 -12.67
CA GLY A 147 11.89 -8.24 -13.89
C GLY A 147 10.68 -7.33 -13.70
N SER A 148 10.35 -6.90 -12.48
CA SER A 148 9.33 -5.88 -12.23
C SER A 148 9.69 -4.54 -12.88
N VAL A 149 8.69 -3.67 -13.11
CA VAL A 149 8.96 -2.33 -13.65
C VAL A 149 9.86 -1.50 -12.73
N HIS A 150 9.75 -1.64 -11.41
CA HIS A 150 10.61 -0.91 -10.48
C HIS A 150 12.05 -1.42 -10.51
N GLN A 151 12.27 -2.73 -10.54
CA GLN A 151 13.60 -3.30 -10.66
C GLN A 151 14.26 -2.94 -12.00
N ARG A 152 13.53 -3.02 -13.13
CA ARG A 152 14.06 -2.65 -14.46
C ARG A 152 14.40 -1.17 -14.57
N ASN A 153 13.68 -0.32 -13.84
CA ASN A 153 13.97 1.11 -13.75
C ASN A 153 15.01 1.45 -12.66
N GLN A 154 15.82 0.48 -12.23
CA GLN A 154 16.95 0.70 -11.33
C GLN A 154 16.52 1.34 -9.99
N LEU A 155 15.38 0.91 -9.45
CA LEU A 155 14.98 1.25 -8.08
C LEU A 155 15.51 0.20 -7.10
N SER A 156 16.00 0.68 -5.97
CA SER A 156 16.39 -0.12 -4.80
C SER A 156 15.24 -0.18 -3.79
N CYS A 157 15.30 -1.13 -2.86
CA CYS A 157 14.34 -1.22 -1.75
C CYS A 157 14.35 0.08 -0.92
N SER A 158 15.51 0.70 -0.78
CA SER A 158 15.72 1.93 -0.01
C SER A 158 15.18 3.21 -0.65
N ASP A 159 14.77 3.17 -1.92
CA ASP A 159 14.09 4.31 -2.54
C ASP A 159 12.66 4.48 -1.99
N CYS A 160 12.07 3.40 -1.45
CA CYS A 160 10.74 3.39 -0.86
C CYS A 160 10.75 3.09 0.64
N HIS A 161 11.70 2.29 1.12
CA HIS A 161 11.83 1.91 2.53
C HIS A 161 13.00 2.62 3.20
N ASN A 162 12.91 2.83 4.51
CA ASN A 162 14.04 3.30 5.29
C ASN A 162 14.27 2.42 6.53
N PRO A 163 15.23 1.47 6.49
CA PRO A 163 15.52 0.60 7.62
C PRO A 163 16.26 1.30 8.77
N MET A 164 16.73 2.54 8.58
CA MET A 164 17.53 3.30 9.56
C MET A 164 16.71 4.31 10.37
N ALA A 165 15.47 4.60 9.97
CA ALA A 165 14.62 5.55 10.68
C ALA A 165 13.14 5.27 10.44
N LYS A 166 12.31 5.53 11.45
CA LYS A 166 10.86 5.45 11.34
C LYS A 166 10.28 6.82 11.03
N PHE A 167 9.75 6.99 9.81
CA PHE A 167 9.07 8.22 9.38
C PHE A 167 7.54 8.08 9.27
N SER A 168 7.03 6.85 9.30
CA SER A 168 5.63 6.52 9.02
C SER A 168 5.06 5.61 10.12
N GLY A 169 3.74 5.69 10.31
CA GLY A 169 3.00 4.76 11.17
C GLY A 169 2.78 3.40 10.50
N GLU A 170 2.74 3.38 9.17
CA GLU A 170 2.48 2.22 8.30
C GLU A 170 3.74 1.37 8.03
N GLY A 171 4.89 1.75 8.59
CA GLY A 171 6.11 0.95 8.54
C GLY A 171 7.37 1.79 8.34
N LEU A 172 8.45 1.10 7.95
CA LEU A 172 9.75 1.69 7.63
C LEU A 172 9.74 2.21 6.20
N LEU A 173 8.98 3.26 5.95
CA LEU A 173 8.89 3.95 4.66
C LEU A 173 9.85 5.14 4.61
N ALA A 174 10.27 5.50 3.38
CA ALA A 174 11.11 6.67 3.13
C ALA A 174 10.35 8.00 3.30
N ARG A 175 9.02 7.97 3.41
CA ARG A 175 8.13 9.13 3.62
C ARG A 175 7.10 8.83 4.71
N SER A 176 6.31 9.85 5.03
CA SER A 176 5.26 9.84 6.06
C SER A 176 4.15 8.82 5.83
N SER A 177 3.88 8.46 4.57
CA SER A 177 2.84 7.49 4.21
C SER A 177 3.21 6.70 2.96
N ILE A 178 2.47 5.62 2.69
CA ILE A 178 2.58 4.84 1.45
C ILE A 178 2.32 5.73 0.24
N ASN A 179 1.26 6.54 0.29
CA ASN A 179 0.84 7.39 -0.81
C ASN A 179 1.89 8.45 -1.12
N ASP A 180 2.47 9.09 -0.08
CA ASP A 180 3.56 10.06 -0.25
C ASP A 180 4.81 9.40 -0.84
N THR A 181 5.08 8.16 -0.46
CA THR A 181 6.21 7.38 -0.99
C THR A 181 6.08 7.17 -2.49
N CYS A 182 4.90 6.75 -2.96
CA CYS A 182 4.59 6.58 -4.38
C CYS A 182 4.59 7.92 -5.14
N ALA A 183 4.02 8.96 -4.53
CA ALA A 183 3.89 10.31 -5.10
C ALA A 183 5.22 11.02 -5.32
N GLN A 184 6.33 10.52 -4.77
CA GLN A 184 7.67 11.05 -5.10
C GLN A 184 7.93 11.03 -6.61
N CYS A 185 7.44 9.99 -7.29
CA CYS A 185 7.58 9.81 -8.73
C CYS A 185 6.23 9.88 -9.47
N HIS A 186 5.17 9.25 -8.94
CA HIS A 186 3.86 9.15 -9.59
C HIS A 186 2.94 10.36 -9.33
N LYS A 187 3.46 11.56 -9.59
CA LYS A 187 2.75 12.83 -9.34
C LYS A 187 1.55 13.02 -10.25
N ASP A 188 1.67 12.55 -11.49
CA ASP A 188 0.61 12.57 -12.50
C ASP A 188 -0.61 11.74 -12.04
N VAL A 189 -0.36 10.58 -11.43
CA VAL A 189 -1.39 9.72 -10.84
C VAL A 189 -2.01 10.39 -9.62
N LEU A 190 -1.19 10.96 -8.72
CA LEU A 190 -1.69 11.66 -7.53
C LEU A 190 -2.68 12.77 -7.90
N VAL A 191 -2.38 13.56 -8.93
CA VAL A 191 -3.27 14.64 -9.41
C VAL A 191 -4.63 14.12 -9.88
N GLN A 192 -4.73 12.87 -10.35
CA GLN A 192 -6.03 12.29 -10.73
C GLN A 192 -6.96 12.16 -9.53
N PHE A 193 -6.43 11.90 -8.33
CA PHE A 193 -7.22 11.81 -7.10
C PHE A 193 -7.74 13.17 -6.62
N HIS A 194 -7.34 14.30 -7.24
CA HIS A 194 -7.93 15.61 -6.98
C HIS A 194 -9.03 16.00 -7.97
N ARG A 195 -9.42 15.07 -8.87
CA ARG A 195 -10.56 15.29 -9.78
C ARG A 195 -11.89 15.19 -9.04
N ARG A 196 -12.97 15.62 -9.66
CA ARG A 196 -14.31 15.64 -9.01
C ARG A 196 -14.74 14.30 -8.41
N SER A 197 -14.47 13.19 -9.10
CA SER A 197 -14.72 11.84 -8.62
C SER A 197 -13.39 11.13 -8.52
N HIS A 198 -13.09 10.55 -7.37
CA HIS A 198 -11.88 9.76 -7.16
C HIS A 198 -12.15 8.62 -6.19
N MET A 199 -11.26 7.62 -6.17
CA MET A 199 -11.21 6.66 -5.06
C MET A 199 -10.73 7.38 -3.79
N PRO A 200 -11.11 6.93 -2.58
CA PRO A 200 -10.94 7.71 -1.34
C PRO A 200 -9.51 7.64 -0.76
N LEU A 201 -8.51 7.94 -1.61
CA LEU A 201 -7.09 7.94 -1.28
C LEU A 201 -6.65 9.23 -0.55
N PRO A 202 -7.08 10.45 -0.95
CA PRO A 202 -6.78 11.67 -0.19
C PRO A 202 -7.42 11.70 1.21
N GLU A 203 -8.56 11.03 1.38
CA GLU A 203 -9.24 10.87 2.67
C GLU A 203 -8.56 9.85 3.60
N GLY A 204 -7.52 9.16 3.14
CA GLY A 204 -6.80 8.16 3.93
C GLY A 204 -7.58 6.86 4.17
N GLN A 205 -8.66 6.61 3.42
CA GLN A 205 -9.43 5.37 3.55
C GLN A 205 -8.81 4.21 2.75
N MET A 206 -7.89 4.53 1.85
CA MET A 206 -7.11 3.55 1.11
C MET A 206 -5.74 4.11 0.68
N SER A 207 -4.92 3.21 0.16
CA SER A 207 -3.57 3.46 -0.32
C SER A 207 -3.34 2.85 -1.70
N CYS A 208 -2.27 3.28 -2.36
CA CYS A 208 -1.88 2.73 -3.66
C CYS A 208 -1.71 1.20 -3.62
N VAL A 209 -1.24 0.68 -2.47
CA VAL A 209 -1.00 -0.75 -2.34
C VAL A 209 -2.29 -1.54 -2.17
N ASP A 210 -3.45 -0.97 -1.93
CA ASP A 210 -4.68 -1.78 -1.85
C ASP A 210 -5.04 -2.41 -3.20
N CYS A 211 -4.63 -1.77 -4.30
CA CYS A 211 -4.76 -2.31 -5.65
C CYS A 211 -3.43 -2.86 -6.19
N HIS A 212 -2.30 -2.23 -5.87
CA HIS A 212 -1.01 -2.53 -6.50
C HIS A 212 -0.04 -3.29 -5.58
N ASN A 213 0.79 -4.16 -6.16
CA ASN A 213 1.97 -4.73 -5.53
C ASN A 213 3.23 -4.05 -6.08
N PRO A 214 3.85 -3.10 -5.35
CA PRO A 214 5.01 -2.36 -5.83
C PRO A 214 6.23 -3.24 -6.03
N HIS A 215 6.25 -4.44 -5.45
CA HIS A 215 7.35 -5.38 -5.64
C HIS A 215 7.21 -6.22 -6.91
N GLY A 216 6.13 -6.07 -7.69
CA GLY A 216 5.90 -6.84 -8.91
C GLY A 216 4.64 -7.69 -8.85
N SER A 217 4.11 -8.02 -10.03
CA SER A 217 2.99 -8.96 -10.20
C SER A 217 3.07 -9.57 -11.59
N THR A 218 2.22 -10.56 -11.87
CA THR A 218 2.02 -11.11 -13.21
C THR A 218 1.32 -10.14 -14.17
N THR A 219 0.66 -9.10 -13.64
CA THR A 219 -0.03 -8.09 -14.43
C THR A 219 0.86 -6.89 -14.74
N SER A 220 0.67 -6.30 -15.93
CA SER A 220 1.44 -5.14 -16.41
C SER A 220 1.38 -3.92 -15.46
N PRO A 221 0.21 -3.49 -14.95
CA PRO A 221 0.13 -2.37 -14.00
C PRO A 221 0.41 -2.78 -12.55
N LEU A 222 1.02 -3.94 -12.31
CA LEU A 222 1.37 -4.43 -10.98
C LEU A 222 0.17 -4.59 -10.03
N LEU A 223 -0.98 -5.05 -10.49
CA LEU A 223 -2.12 -5.34 -9.61
C LEU A 223 -1.81 -6.49 -8.65
N LYS A 224 -2.41 -6.45 -7.46
CA LYS A 224 -2.29 -7.52 -6.46
C LYS A 224 -2.97 -8.82 -6.85
N THR A 225 -3.93 -8.77 -7.78
CA THR A 225 -4.63 -9.94 -8.30
C THR A 225 -4.34 -10.13 -9.78
N ASN A 226 -4.86 -11.21 -10.38
CA ASN A 226 -4.51 -11.58 -11.76
C ASN A 226 -5.26 -10.75 -12.81
N THR A 227 -6.36 -10.09 -12.43
CA THR A 227 -7.18 -9.30 -13.35
C THR A 227 -7.64 -7.98 -12.72
N VAL A 228 -8.05 -7.04 -13.56
CA VAL A 228 -8.69 -5.79 -13.09
C VAL A 228 -9.93 -6.13 -12.27
N ASN A 229 -10.80 -6.97 -12.80
CA ASN A 229 -12.09 -7.29 -12.19
C ASN A 229 -11.91 -7.95 -10.81
N GLU A 230 -11.01 -8.94 -10.69
CA GLU A 230 -10.69 -9.56 -9.39
C GLU A 230 -10.16 -8.57 -8.37
N THR A 231 -9.39 -7.56 -8.81
CA THR A 231 -8.93 -6.48 -7.93
C THR A 231 -10.10 -5.64 -7.45
N CYS A 232 -11.00 -5.24 -8.35
CA CYS A 232 -12.20 -4.49 -7.98
C CYS A 232 -13.11 -5.29 -7.03
N TYR A 233 -13.27 -6.59 -7.26
CA TYR A 233 -14.12 -7.47 -6.45
C TYR A 233 -13.58 -7.73 -5.03
N GLN A 234 -12.34 -7.34 -4.72
CA GLN A 234 -11.86 -7.36 -3.32
C GLN A 234 -12.71 -6.46 -2.42
N CYS A 235 -13.27 -5.38 -2.99
CA CYS A 235 -14.15 -4.45 -2.26
C CYS A 235 -15.57 -4.42 -2.83
N HIS A 236 -15.72 -4.50 -4.16
CA HIS A 236 -17.00 -4.45 -4.86
C HIS A 236 -17.54 -5.85 -5.16
N ALA A 237 -17.60 -6.69 -4.14
CA ALA A 237 -18.01 -8.10 -4.27
C ALA A 237 -19.43 -8.24 -4.85
N GLU A 238 -20.30 -7.26 -4.63
CA GLU A 238 -21.65 -7.20 -5.16
C GLU A 238 -21.70 -7.09 -6.69
N LYS A 239 -20.58 -6.83 -7.36
CA LYS A 239 -20.45 -6.71 -8.83
C LYS A 239 -19.84 -7.93 -9.51
N ARG A 240 -19.49 -8.99 -8.76
CA ARG A 240 -18.74 -10.15 -9.27
C ARG A 240 -19.54 -11.08 -10.18
N GLY A 241 -20.86 -11.15 -10.00
CA GLY A 241 -21.69 -12.15 -10.67
C GLY A 241 -21.41 -13.59 -10.19
N PRO A 242 -21.92 -14.61 -10.90
CA PRO A 242 -22.63 -14.49 -12.18
C PRO A 242 -24.01 -13.86 -11.99
N PHE A 243 -24.38 -12.95 -12.90
CA PHE A 243 -25.75 -12.47 -12.99
C PHE A 243 -26.53 -13.28 -14.03
N LEU A 244 -27.86 -13.38 -13.88
CA LEU A 244 -28.71 -13.99 -14.90
C LEU A 244 -28.61 -13.23 -16.24
N PHE A 245 -28.58 -11.91 -16.15
CA PHE A 245 -28.35 -10.99 -17.26
C PHE A 245 -27.11 -10.16 -16.95
N GLU A 246 -26.01 -10.46 -17.64
CA GLU A 246 -24.74 -9.75 -17.48
C GLU A 246 -24.60 -8.62 -18.51
N HIS A 247 -24.10 -7.47 -18.06
CA HIS A 247 -23.70 -6.41 -18.98
C HIS A 247 -22.30 -6.74 -19.52
N ALA A 248 -22.19 -7.10 -20.80
CA ALA A 248 -20.96 -7.66 -21.38
C ALA A 248 -19.67 -6.86 -21.06
N PRO A 249 -19.64 -5.52 -21.25
CA PRO A 249 -18.51 -4.69 -20.82
C PRO A 249 -18.05 -4.84 -19.37
N VAL A 250 -18.99 -5.06 -18.43
CA VAL A 250 -18.69 -5.19 -16.99
C VAL A 250 -18.02 -6.53 -16.69
N ARG A 251 -18.52 -7.60 -17.30
CA ARG A 251 -17.94 -8.95 -17.20
C ARG A 251 -16.52 -9.00 -17.78
N GLU A 252 -16.27 -8.22 -18.84
CA GLU A 252 -14.98 -8.20 -19.54
C GLU A 252 -13.93 -7.37 -18.80
N ASN A 253 -14.22 -6.10 -18.51
CA ASN A 253 -13.27 -5.22 -17.84
C ASN A 253 -13.97 -3.98 -17.23
N CYS A 254 -13.84 -3.78 -15.91
CA CYS A 254 -14.36 -2.58 -15.24
C CYS A 254 -13.86 -1.26 -15.86
N LEU A 255 -12.64 -1.26 -16.44
CA LEU A 255 -12.02 -0.08 -17.05
C LEU A 255 -12.63 0.33 -18.39
N ASN A 256 -13.53 -0.48 -18.96
CA ASN A 256 -14.30 -0.09 -20.13
C ASN A 256 -15.16 1.16 -19.86
N CYS A 257 -15.54 1.36 -18.60
CA CYS A 257 -16.38 2.48 -18.18
C CYS A 257 -15.76 3.34 -17.08
N HIS A 258 -14.85 2.81 -16.25
CA HIS A 258 -14.28 3.53 -15.11
C HIS A 258 -12.79 3.86 -15.25
N THR A 259 -12.36 5.00 -14.71
CA THR A 259 -10.97 5.29 -14.40
C THR A 259 -10.69 4.95 -12.93
N PRO A 260 -9.69 4.12 -12.59
CA PRO A 260 -9.58 3.57 -11.24
C PRO A 260 -9.03 4.57 -10.21
N HIS A 261 -8.46 5.69 -10.63
CA HIS A 261 -7.90 6.71 -9.74
C HIS A 261 -8.83 7.92 -9.59
N GLY A 262 -9.17 8.56 -10.72
CA GLY A 262 -10.06 9.71 -10.71
C GLY A 262 -10.54 10.18 -12.08
N SER A 263 -11.72 10.78 -12.11
CA SER A 263 -12.40 11.33 -13.27
C SER A 263 -13.07 12.67 -12.96
N ASN A 264 -13.22 13.51 -13.98
CA ASN A 264 -14.07 14.70 -13.89
C ASN A 264 -15.56 14.34 -13.96
N GLN A 265 -15.87 13.12 -14.39
CA GLN A 265 -17.23 12.60 -14.44
C GLN A 265 -17.59 11.87 -13.14
N HIS A 266 -18.88 11.87 -12.80
CA HIS A 266 -19.41 11.15 -11.63
C HIS A 266 -19.04 9.65 -11.68
N ALA A 267 -18.93 9.04 -10.50
CA ALA A 267 -18.67 7.61 -10.33
C ALA A 267 -17.48 7.11 -11.17
N LEU A 268 -16.41 7.92 -11.26
CA LEU A 268 -15.17 7.57 -11.95
C LEU A 268 -15.34 7.29 -13.46
N LEU A 269 -16.41 7.74 -14.11
CA LEU A 269 -16.66 7.35 -15.50
C LEU A 269 -15.64 7.94 -16.48
N VAL A 270 -15.27 7.19 -17.52
CA VAL A 270 -14.37 7.65 -18.60
C VAL A 270 -15.01 8.70 -19.51
N THR A 271 -16.35 8.73 -19.57
CA THR A 271 -17.14 9.64 -20.42
C THR A 271 -18.45 10.00 -19.70
N PRO A 272 -18.98 11.22 -19.85
CA PRO A 272 -20.32 11.56 -19.37
C PRO A 272 -21.43 10.70 -19.96
N LEU A 273 -22.48 10.51 -19.17
CA LEU A 273 -23.77 10.05 -19.67
C LEU A 273 -24.46 11.18 -20.45
N PRO A 274 -25.23 10.87 -21.51
CA PRO A 274 -25.54 9.53 -22.04
C PRO A 274 -24.47 8.98 -23.01
N PHE A 275 -23.49 9.80 -23.39
CA PHE A 275 -22.52 9.48 -24.45
C PHE A 275 -21.74 8.19 -24.20
N LEU A 276 -21.43 7.84 -22.94
CA LEU A 276 -20.82 6.55 -22.61
C LEU A 276 -21.64 5.37 -23.13
N CYS A 277 -22.96 5.38 -22.93
CA CYS A 277 -23.84 4.32 -23.40
C CYS A 277 -23.92 4.30 -24.93
N GLN A 278 -23.98 5.48 -25.56
CA GLN A 278 -24.12 5.64 -27.00
C GLN A 278 -22.89 5.18 -27.79
N GLN A 279 -21.72 5.03 -27.14
CA GLN A 279 -20.53 4.45 -27.77
C GLN A 279 -20.74 2.98 -28.20
N CYS A 280 -21.57 2.23 -27.48
CA CYS A 280 -21.89 0.84 -27.80
C CYS A 280 -23.33 0.66 -28.27
N HIS A 281 -24.28 1.42 -27.71
CA HIS A 281 -25.69 1.38 -28.06
C HIS A 281 -26.00 2.38 -29.19
N SER A 282 -25.46 2.10 -30.38
CA SER A 282 -25.53 2.94 -31.58
C SER A 282 -26.48 2.43 -32.68
N SER A 283 -27.23 1.35 -32.43
CA SER A 283 -28.13 0.71 -33.41
C SER A 283 -29.56 0.42 -32.92
N THR A 284 -29.89 0.74 -31.67
CA THR A 284 -31.16 0.35 -31.05
C THR A 284 -31.98 1.57 -30.67
N ARG A 285 -33.16 1.76 -31.29
CA ARG A 285 -34.26 2.66 -30.87
C ARG A 285 -33.78 3.99 -30.22
N HIS A 286 -34.38 4.38 -29.09
CA HIS A 286 -34.14 5.65 -28.44
C HIS A 286 -32.64 5.88 -28.08
N PRO A 287 -31.80 4.91 -27.64
CA PRO A 287 -30.36 5.17 -27.42
C PRO A 287 -29.64 5.97 -28.52
N ASN A 288 -30.06 5.85 -29.78
CA ASN A 288 -29.43 6.50 -30.93
C ASN A 288 -29.87 7.94 -31.21
N ASP A 289 -30.88 8.45 -30.52
CA ASP A 289 -31.42 9.77 -30.84
C ASP A 289 -30.34 10.82 -30.62
N LEU A 290 -30.15 11.67 -31.64
CA LEU A 290 -29.20 12.76 -31.59
C LEU A 290 -29.65 13.77 -30.54
N GLN A 291 -28.80 13.96 -29.54
CA GLN A 291 -29.01 14.93 -28.48
C GLN A 291 -28.53 16.31 -28.95
N THR A 292 -29.45 17.26 -29.06
CA THR A 292 -29.17 18.62 -29.56
C THR A 292 -29.31 19.65 -28.44
N PRO A 293 -28.91 20.92 -28.64
CA PRO A 293 -29.18 21.97 -27.66
C PRO A 293 -30.67 22.14 -27.30
N GLN A 294 -31.59 21.73 -28.17
CA GLN A 294 -33.04 21.73 -27.88
C GLN A 294 -33.43 20.67 -26.84
N SER A 295 -32.62 19.61 -26.71
CA SER A 295 -32.78 18.51 -25.75
C SER A 295 -32.34 18.86 -24.32
N LEU A 296 -31.68 20.00 -24.13
CA LEU A 296 -31.25 20.46 -22.80
C LEU A 296 -32.45 20.82 -21.92
N ILE A 297 -32.24 20.86 -20.60
CA ILE A 297 -33.29 21.23 -19.63
C ILE A 297 -33.93 22.60 -19.89
N SER A 298 -33.17 23.53 -20.47
CA SER A 298 -33.61 24.87 -20.86
C SER A 298 -34.03 24.98 -22.34
N GLY A 299 -34.02 23.87 -23.06
CA GLY A 299 -34.34 23.80 -24.48
C GLY A 299 -35.86 23.72 -24.74
N ALA A 300 -36.23 23.77 -26.03
CA ALA A 300 -37.63 23.68 -26.45
C ALA A 300 -38.24 22.28 -26.28
N HIS A 301 -37.40 21.24 -26.29
CA HIS A 301 -37.81 19.84 -26.16
C HIS A 301 -36.87 19.09 -25.20
N PRO A 302 -36.91 19.38 -23.89
CA PRO A 302 -36.03 18.75 -22.92
C PRO A 302 -36.13 17.22 -22.96
N ASP A 303 -34.99 16.54 -22.90
CA ASP A 303 -34.88 15.09 -22.99
C ASP A 303 -34.31 14.52 -21.68
N GLU A 304 -35.02 13.55 -21.07
CA GLU A 304 -34.59 12.96 -19.80
C GLU A 304 -33.20 12.31 -19.88
N ARG A 305 -32.72 11.93 -21.07
CA ARG A 305 -31.40 11.33 -21.26
C ARG A 305 -30.26 12.32 -21.12
N LEU A 306 -30.51 13.62 -21.19
CA LEU A 306 -29.54 14.67 -20.88
C LEU A 306 -29.70 15.23 -19.46
N ILE A 307 -30.75 14.83 -18.74
CA ILE A 307 -31.13 15.42 -17.47
C ILE A 307 -30.88 14.44 -16.33
N GLY A 308 -30.34 14.95 -15.22
CA GLY A 308 -30.15 14.17 -13.99
C GLY A 308 -29.27 12.93 -14.20
N ARG A 309 -29.90 11.75 -14.07
CA ARG A 309 -29.26 10.44 -14.18
C ARG A 309 -29.26 9.87 -15.60
N ALA A 310 -29.77 10.59 -16.59
CA ALA A 310 -29.74 10.16 -17.99
C ALA A 310 -30.33 8.74 -18.18
N CYS A 311 -29.65 7.89 -18.95
CA CYS A 311 -30.06 6.50 -19.24
C CYS A 311 -30.30 5.67 -17.97
N ILE A 312 -29.52 5.89 -16.91
CA ILE A 312 -29.61 5.08 -15.68
C ILE A 312 -30.77 5.50 -14.77
N THR A 313 -31.60 6.47 -15.21
CA THR A 313 -32.90 6.75 -14.59
C THR A 313 -33.87 5.59 -14.80
N CYS A 314 -33.82 4.95 -15.97
CA CYS A 314 -34.68 3.81 -16.32
C CYS A 314 -33.90 2.49 -16.33
N HIS A 315 -32.60 2.54 -16.64
CA HIS A 315 -31.71 1.39 -16.69
C HIS A 315 -30.77 1.37 -15.47
N ALA A 316 -31.30 1.11 -14.28
CA ALA A 316 -30.53 1.25 -13.03
C ALA A 316 -29.52 0.09 -12.81
N ASN A 317 -29.83 -1.11 -13.30
CA ASN A 317 -29.03 -2.32 -13.07
C ASN A 317 -27.92 -2.56 -14.11
N ILE A 318 -27.19 -1.51 -14.50
CA ILE A 318 -26.14 -1.56 -15.55
C ILE A 318 -24.96 -2.50 -15.26
N HIS A 319 -24.79 -2.96 -14.03
CA HIS A 319 -23.73 -3.91 -13.66
C HIS A 319 -24.16 -5.39 -13.78
N GLY A 320 -25.41 -5.63 -14.13
CA GLY A 320 -26.01 -6.96 -14.21
C GLY A 320 -27.30 -7.05 -13.40
N SER A 321 -28.21 -7.94 -13.80
CA SER A 321 -29.49 -8.18 -13.14
C SER A 321 -29.78 -9.66 -12.96
N ASN A 322 -30.33 -10.01 -11.80
CA ASN A 322 -30.86 -11.34 -11.50
C ASN A 322 -32.39 -11.41 -11.60
N ALA A 323 -33.05 -10.30 -11.92
CA ALA A 323 -34.49 -10.29 -12.12
C ALA A 323 -34.83 -11.05 -13.42
N PRO A 324 -35.88 -11.90 -13.46
CA PRO A 324 -36.30 -12.58 -14.69
C PRO A 324 -36.65 -11.63 -15.83
N SER A 325 -37.13 -10.42 -15.49
CA SER A 325 -37.40 -9.32 -16.42
C SER A 325 -36.17 -8.44 -16.66
N GLY A 326 -34.96 -8.84 -16.29
CA GLY A 326 -33.77 -8.00 -16.30
C GLY A 326 -32.93 -7.86 -17.59
N PRO A 327 -33.27 -8.38 -18.80
CA PRO A 327 -32.33 -8.33 -19.93
C PRO A 327 -32.06 -6.92 -20.47
N ARG A 328 -32.88 -5.93 -20.10
CA ARG A 328 -32.66 -4.52 -20.42
C ARG A 328 -32.09 -3.71 -19.27
N PHE A 329 -31.72 -4.34 -18.16
CA PHE A 329 -31.19 -3.67 -16.96
C PHE A 329 -32.13 -2.61 -16.38
N HIS A 330 -33.43 -2.76 -16.61
CA HIS A 330 -34.45 -1.94 -15.97
C HIS A 330 -34.79 -2.46 -14.58
N GLU A 331 -35.42 -1.59 -13.78
CA GLU A 331 -35.59 -1.71 -12.32
C GLU A 331 -34.31 -1.42 -11.54
#